data_AF-A0A6N2AVA7-F1
#
_entry.id   AF-A0A6N2AVA7-F1
#
_cell.length_a   1.000
_cell.length_b   1.000
_cell.length_c   1.000
_cell.angle_alpha   90.00
_cell.angle_beta   90.00
_cell.angle_gamma   90.00
#
_symmetry.space_group_name_H-M   'P 1'
#
loop_
_entity.id
_entity.type
_entity.pdbx_description
1 polymer ?
#
loop_
_entity_poly.entity_id
_entity_poly.type
_entity_poly.pdbx_seq_one_letter_code
_entity_poly.pdbx_strand_id
1 'polypeptide(L)'
;MEEALWEYRTTYRTPTEETPYSLAFGIEAVLPLERQIPSLRLSIQEGLTGEENVLLRLAELEALDQKRIEPQQNLECYQARLSRAFNKKVVQEDYSNGAYKFVDAGGLRISPINAEFLKSYYP
;
A
#
# COMPACT_ATOMS: atom_id res chain seq x y z
N MET A 1 20.05 -1.37 -5.32
CA MET A 1 19.07 -1.10 -4.22
C MET A 1 18.25 0.14 -4.54
N GLU A 2 18.86 1.13 -5.17
CA GLU A 2 18.19 2.33 -5.68
C GLU A 2 17.09 1.98 -6.70
N GLU A 3 17.31 0.99 -7.57
CA GLU A 3 16.36 0.54 -8.58
C GLU A 3 15.09 -0.06 -7.96
N ALA A 4 15.26 -0.90 -6.94
CA ALA A 4 14.16 -1.51 -6.21
C ALA A 4 13.33 -0.47 -5.44
N LEU A 5 13.97 0.55 -4.88
CA LEU A 5 13.30 1.64 -4.20
C LEU A 5 12.53 2.53 -5.19
N TRP A 6 13.11 2.80 -6.36
CA TRP A 6 12.44 3.52 -7.44
C TRP A 6 11.17 2.78 -7.87
N GLU A 7 11.30 1.50 -8.21
CA GLU A 7 10.19 0.65 -8.62
C GLU A 7 9.10 0.59 -7.55
N TYR A 8 9.47 0.45 -6.27
CA TYR A 8 8.50 0.49 -5.18
C TYR A 8 7.70 1.80 -5.16
N ARG A 9 8.38 2.94 -5.36
CA ARG A 9 7.77 4.28 -5.28
C ARG A 9 6.89 4.61 -6.48
N THR A 10 7.22 4.12 -7.67
CA THR A 10 6.54 4.47 -8.92
C THR A 10 5.55 3.42 -9.42
N THR A 11 5.53 2.23 -8.81
CA THR A 11 4.58 1.17 -9.19
C THR A 11 3.30 1.25 -8.37
N TYR A 12 2.17 1.10 -9.06
CA TYR A 12 0.85 0.99 -8.44
C TYR A 12 0.80 -0.12 -7.39
N ARG A 13 0.23 0.19 -6.22
CA ARG A 13 0.03 -0.82 -5.17
C ARG A 13 -1.42 -1.25 -5.16
N THR A 14 -1.67 -2.55 -5.29
CA THR A 14 -3.03 -3.12 -5.24
C THR A 14 -3.86 -2.70 -4.01
N PRO A 15 -3.29 -2.53 -2.81
CA PRO A 15 -4.08 -2.13 -1.64
C PRO A 15 -4.59 -0.68 -1.69
N THR A 16 -3.82 0.23 -2.28
CA THR A 16 -4.14 1.68 -2.31
C THR A 16 -4.64 2.16 -3.66
N GLU A 17 -4.43 1.36 -4.72
CA GLU A 17 -4.70 1.69 -6.12
C GLU A 17 -3.97 2.95 -6.63
N GLU A 18 -2.88 3.30 -5.94
CA GLU A 18 -2.06 4.50 -6.17
C GLU A 18 -0.56 4.17 -6.07
N THR A 19 0.30 5.06 -6.55
CA THR A 19 1.76 4.95 -6.38
C THR A 19 2.19 5.53 -5.02
N PRO A 20 3.17 4.94 -4.30
CA PRO A 20 3.63 5.53 -3.04
C PRO A 20 4.21 6.94 -3.22
N TYR A 21 4.74 7.26 -4.39
CA TYR A 21 5.21 8.60 -4.72
C TYR A 21 4.06 9.61 -4.82
N SER A 22 2.96 9.27 -5.50
CA SER A 22 1.78 10.15 -5.63
C SER A 22 1.16 10.46 -4.27
N LEU A 23 1.09 9.48 -3.38
CA LEU A 23 0.59 9.66 -2.01
C LEU A 23 1.51 10.52 -1.14
N ALA A 24 2.82 10.49 -1.36
CA ALA A 24 3.77 11.29 -0.60
C ALA A 24 3.83 12.74 -1.08
N PHE A 25 3.82 12.97 -2.41
CA PHE A 25 4.13 14.26 -3.01
C PHE A 25 2.97 14.90 -3.79
N GLY A 26 1.84 14.22 -3.95
CA GLY A 26 0.62 14.75 -4.57
C GLY A 26 0.61 14.70 -6.09
N ILE A 27 1.69 14.23 -6.70
CA ILE A 27 1.88 14.13 -8.15
C ILE A 27 2.59 12.84 -8.49
N GLU A 28 2.40 12.34 -9.71
CA GLU A 28 3.14 11.20 -10.21
C GLU A 28 4.64 11.50 -10.36
N ALA A 29 5.48 10.48 -10.19
CA ALA A 29 6.92 10.63 -10.44
C ALA A 29 7.18 10.96 -11.92
N VAL A 30 8.20 11.78 -12.19
CA VAL A 30 8.71 11.98 -13.56
C VAL A 30 9.62 10.82 -13.90
N LEU A 31 9.25 10.04 -14.91
CA LEU A 31 10.05 8.88 -15.31
C LEU A 31 11.33 9.35 -16.03
N PRO A 32 12.44 8.60 -15.93
CA PRO A 32 13.65 8.91 -16.68
C PRO A 32 13.42 9.03 -18.20
N LEU A 33 12.50 8.23 -18.74
CA LEU A 33 12.13 8.28 -20.15
C LEU A 33 11.46 9.61 -20.54
N GLU A 34 10.63 10.18 -19.66
CA GLU A 34 9.98 11.48 -19.89
C GLU A 34 10.99 12.62 -19.96
N ARG A 35 12.15 12.50 -19.30
CA ARG A 35 13.23 13.48 -19.46
C ARG A 35 13.98 13.33 -20.78
N GLN A 36 14.13 12.10 -21.27
CA GLN A 36 14.79 11.85 -22.56
C GLN A 36 13.89 12.25 -23.74
N ILE A 37 12.59 12.03 -23.58
CA ILE A 37 11.55 12.40 -24.54
C ILE A 37 10.61 13.36 -23.80
N PRO A 38 10.81 14.69 -23.94
CA PRO A 38 10.07 15.69 -23.17
C PRO A 38 8.58 15.40 -23.16
N SER A 39 8.06 15.03 -21.99
CA SER A 39 6.63 14.78 -21.81
C SER A 39 5.87 16.10 -21.78
N LEU A 40 4.58 16.06 -22.10
CA LEU A 40 3.70 17.24 -22.06
C LEU A 40 3.76 17.95 -20.69
N ARG A 41 3.82 17.18 -19.60
CA ARG A 41 3.93 17.73 -18.24
C ARG A 41 5.22 18.54 -18.06
N LEU A 42 6.36 18.03 -18.54
CA LEU A 42 7.64 18.75 -18.46
C LEU A 42 7.61 20.01 -19.33
N SER A 43 7.07 19.94 -20.54
CA SER A 43 6.95 21.12 -21.40
C SER A 43 6.08 22.22 -20.79
N ILE A 44 4.98 21.84 -20.13
CA ILE A 44 4.15 22.80 -19.38
C ILE A 44 4.96 23.40 -18.23
N GLN A 45 5.66 22.56 -17.44
CA GLN A 45 6.41 23.00 -16.27
C GLN A 45 7.60 23.92 -16.62
N GLU A 46 8.28 23.65 -17.75
CA GLU A 46 9.36 24.49 -18.29
C GLU A 46 8.87 25.85 -18.78
N GLY A 47 7.60 25.96 -19.17
CA GLY A 47 6.96 27.21 -19.58
C GLY A 47 6.52 28.11 -18.43
N LEU A 48 6.55 27.62 -17.18
CA LEU A 48 6.17 28.38 -15.99
C LEU A 48 7.32 29.25 -15.50
N THR A 49 6.99 30.45 -15.04
CA THR A 49 7.90 31.24 -14.21
C THR A 49 8.11 30.57 -12.84
N GLY A 50 9.16 30.97 -12.14
CA GLY A 50 9.45 30.44 -10.80
C GLY A 50 8.30 30.68 -9.81
N GLU A 51 7.64 31.85 -9.88
CA GLU A 51 6.50 32.19 -9.03
C GLU A 51 5.27 31.32 -9.34
N GLU A 52 4.95 31.15 -10.63
CA GLU A 52 3.85 30.28 -11.06
C GLU A 52 4.09 28.82 -10.66
N ASN A 53 5.34 28.34 -10.76
CA ASN A 53 5.69 26.99 -10.34
C ASN A 53 5.48 26.78 -8.84
N VAL A 54 5.88 27.75 -8.01
CA VAL A 54 5.68 27.70 -6.56
C VAL A 54 4.18 27.70 -6.21
N LEU A 55 3.38 28.54 -6.87
CA LEU A 55 1.94 28.60 -6.66
C LEU A 55 1.26 27.29 -7.07
N LEU A 56 1.63 26.72 -8.22
CA LEU A 56 1.15 25.42 -8.65
C LEU A 56 1.49 24.33 -7.64
N ARG A 57 2.74 24.32 -7.15
CA ARG A 57 3.20 23.33 -6.17
C ARG A 57 2.46 23.45 -4.84
N LEU A 58 2.14 24.67 -4.40
CA LEU A 58 1.34 24.90 -3.22
C LEU A 58 -0.07 24.31 -3.38
N ALA A 59 -0.73 24.58 -4.50
CA ALA A 59 -2.07 24.05 -4.78
C ALA A 59 -2.10 22.50 -4.83
N GLU A 60 -1.06 21.87 -5.41
CA GLU A 60 -0.91 20.42 -5.39
C GLU A 60 -0.80 19.84 -3.97
N LEU A 61 -0.07 20.53 -3.09
CA LEU A 61 0.11 20.12 -1.70
C LEU A 61 -1.15 20.35 -0.87
N GLU A 62 -1.89 21.42 -1.10
CA GLU A 62 -3.18 21.67 -0.45
C GLU A 62 -4.23 20.60 -0.84
N ALA A 63 -4.19 20.11 -2.08
CA ALA A 63 -5.05 19.04 -2.55
C ALA A 63 -4.62 17.63 -2.09
N LEU A 64 -3.42 17.49 -1.52
CA LEU A 64 -2.81 16.19 -1.17
C LEU A 64 -3.65 15.40 -0.17
N ASP A 65 -4.15 16.05 0.88
CA ASP A 65 -4.92 15.37 1.91
C ASP A 65 -6.24 14.85 1.36
N GLN A 66 -6.87 15.61 0.46
CA GLN A 66 -8.06 15.17 -0.24
C GLN A 66 -7.78 13.92 -1.11
N LYS A 67 -6.64 13.88 -1.81
CA LYS A 67 -6.24 12.72 -2.62
C LYS A 67 -5.99 11.47 -1.79
N ARG A 68 -5.60 11.59 -0.51
CA ARG A 68 -5.28 10.45 0.36
C ARG A 68 -6.50 9.71 0.91
N ILE A 69 -7.69 10.31 0.84
CA ILE A 69 -8.91 9.75 1.42
C ILE A 69 -9.30 8.43 0.75
N GLU A 70 -9.38 8.40 -0.57
CA GLU A 70 -9.79 7.20 -1.32
C GLU A 70 -8.76 6.04 -1.19
N PRO A 71 -7.45 6.26 -1.37
CA PRO A 71 -6.43 5.24 -1.13
C PRO A 71 -6.44 4.67 0.29
N GLN A 72 -6.77 5.50 1.29
CA GLN A 72 -6.93 5.04 2.67
C GLN A 72 -8.14 4.11 2.81
N GLN A 73 -9.29 4.47 2.24
CA GLN A 73 -10.49 3.63 2.25
C GLN A 73 -10.25 2.30 1.51
N ASN A 74 -9.54 2.34 0.38
CA ASN A 74 -9.14 1.15 -0.38
C ASN A 74 -8.26 0.23 0.48
N LEU A 75 -7.28 0.80 1.20
CA LEU A 75 -6.40 0.06 2.08
C LEU A 75 -7.16 -0.60 3.22
N GLU A 76 -8.08 0.11 3.87
CA GLU A 76 -8.93 -0.42 4.93
C GLU A 76 -9.81 -1.58 4.43
N CYS A 77 -10.44 -1.42 3.26
CA CYS A 77 -11.24 -2.46 2.63
C CYS A 77 -10.39 -3.69 2.25
N TYR A 78 -9.20 -3.45 1.71
CA TYR A 78 -8.25 -4.51 1.37
C TYR A 78 -7.82 -5.29 2.63
N GLN A 79 -7.46 -4.59 3.70
CA GLN A 79 -7.12 -5.22 4.98
C GLN A 79 -8.30 -6.01 5.56
N ALA A 80 -9.51 -5.47 5.56
CA ALA A 80 -10.70 -6.18 6.02
C ALA A 80 -10.96 -7.47 5.22
N ARG A 81 -10.77 -7.42 3.89
CA ARG A 81 -10.87 -8.60 3.01
C ARG A 81 -9.81 -9.64 3.35
N LEU A 82 -8.56 -9.23 3.56
CA LEU A 82 -7.47 -10.12 3.96
C LEU A 82 -7.75 -10.77 5.32
N SER A 83 -8.12 -9.96 6.32
CA SER A 83 -8.46 -10.44 7.66
C SER A 83 -9.62 -11.43 7.63
N ARG A 84 -10.68 -11.15 6.86
CA ARG A 84 -11.80 -12.09 6.70
C ARG A 84 -11.36 -13.39 6.02
N ALA A 85 -10.55 -13.31 4.97
CA ALA A 85 -10.05 -14.48 4.27
C ALA A 85 -9.15 -15.34 5.16
N PHE A 86 -8.30 -14.72 5.98
CA PHE A 86 -7.43 -15.41 6.93
C PHE A 86 -8.24 -16.02 8.08
N ASN A 87 -9.09 -15.24 8.74
CA ASN A 87 -9.90 -15.68 9.88
C ASN A 87 -10.88 -16.79 9.50
N LYS A 88 -11.40 -16.80 8.26
CA LYS A 88 -12.22 -17.92 7.76
C LYS A 88 -11.47 -19.27 7.83
N LYS A 89 -10.14 -19.27 7.71
CA LYS A 89 -9.32 -20.48 7.76
C LYS A 89 -8.88 -20.88 9.16
N VAL A 90 -9.32 -20.17 10.19
CA VAL A 90 -8.94 -20.40 11.58
C VAL A 90 -10.19 -20.78 12.38
N VAL A 91 -10.52 -22.08 12.38
CA VAL A 91 -11.35 -22.65 13.46
C VAL A 91 -10.40 -23.02 14.60
N GLN A 92 -10.61 -22.42 15.77
CA GLN A 92 -9.78 -22.60 16.97
C GLN A 92 -10.46 -23.63 17.90
N GLU A 93 -9.92 -24.84 17.97
CA GLU A 93 -10.24 -25.78 19.07
C GLU A 93 -9.07 -25.81 20.05
N ASP A 94 -9.34 -25.46 21.30
CA ASP A 94 -8.38 -25.53 22.41
C ASP A 94 -8.49 -26.91 23.07
N TYR A 95 -7.41 -27.70 23.02
CA TYR A 95 -7.33 -28.94 23.79
C TYR A 95 -6.79 -28.60 25.18
N SER A 96 -7.23 -29.34 26.19
CA SER A 96 -6.86 -29.21 27.61
C SER A 96 -5.35 -29.20 27.92
N ASN A 97 -4.50 -29.41 26.91
CA ASN A 97 -3.06 -29.55 27.03
C ASN A 97 -2.29 -28.38 26.36
N GLY A 98 -2.98 -27.33 25.90
CA GLY A 98 -2.37 -26.10 25.34
C GLY A 98 -1.89 -26.20 23.88
N ALA A 99 -2.39 -27.19 23.13
CA ALA A 99 -2.08 -27.35 21.71
C ALA A 99 -3.23 -26.79 20.85
N TYR A 100 -2.94 -25.81 20.00
CA TYR A 100 -3.89 -25.25 19.05
C TYR A 100 -3.94 -26.08 17.76
N LYS A 101 -5.16 -26.39 17.30
CA LYS A 101 -5.38 -26.92 15.95
C LYS A 101 -5.98 -25.83 15.08
N PHE A 102 -5.37 -25.60 13.91
CA PHE A 102 -5.93 -24.75 12.87
C PHE A 102 -6.61 -25.64 11.83
N VAL A 103 -7.91 -25.45 11.66
CA VAL A 103 -8.68 -26.12 10.60
C VAL A 103 -9.16 -25.05 9.62
N ASP A 104 -8.77 -25.19 8.34
CA ASP A 104 -9.30 -24.35 7.26
C ASP A 104 -10.82 -24.58 7.13
N ALA A 105 -11.59 -23.59 6.66
CA ALA A 105 -13.02 -23.70 6.37
C ALA A 105 -13.37 -24.84 5.38
N GLY A 106 -12.38 -25.36 4.65
CA GLY A 106 -12.50 -26.54 3.79
C GLY A 106 -12.16 -27.88 4.45
N GLY A 107 -11.87 -27.91 5.76
CA GLY A 107 -11.47 -29.12 6.50
C GLY A 107 -10.01 -29.54 6.31
N LEU A 108 -9.20 -28.76 5.60
CA LEU A 108 -7.77 -29.03 5.43
C LEU A 108 -7.05 -28.81 6.77
N ARG A 109 -6.33 -29.85 7.22
CA ARG A 109 -5.59 -29.86 8.48
C ARG A 109 -4.25 -29.15 8.30
N ILE A 110 -4.10 -27.98 8.93
CA ILE A 110 -2.80 -27.32 9.05
C ILE A 110 -2.14 -27.91 10.32
N SER A 111 -0.93 -28.44 10.17
CA SER A 111 -0.16 -29.06 11.27
C SER A 111 -0.11 -28.13 12.50
N PRO A 112 -0.05 -28.69 13.73
CA PRO A 112 -0.08 -27.88 14.95
C PRO A 112 1.08 -26.89 14.98
N ILE A 113 0.76 -25.60 15.12
CA ILE A 113 1.74 -24.53 15.35
C ILE A 113 1.87 -24.38 16.88
N ASN A 114 3.09 -24.48 17.39
CA ASN A 114 3.38 -24.34 18.83
C ASN A 114 2.78 -23.02 19.36
N ALA A 115 2.08 -23.07 20.49
CA ALA A 115 1.48 -21.93 21.17
C ALA A 115 2.48 -20.80 21.50
N GLU A 116 3.77 -21.12 21.71
CA GLU A 116 4.83 -20.13 21.89
C GLU A 116 5.04 -19.26 20.65
N PHE A 117 4.86 -19.82 19.46
CA PHE A 117 5.02 -19.11 18.18
C PHE A 117 3.86 -18.13 17.92
N LEU A 118 2.68 -18.36 18.49
CA LEU A 118 1.52 -17.46 18.31
C LEU A 118 1.56 -16.25 19.25
N LYS A 119 2.11 -16.41 20.46
CA LYS A 119 2.28 -15.32 21.44
C LYS A 119 3.22 -14.22 20.97
N SER A 120 4.06 -14.45 19.95
CA SER A 120 4.89 -13.40 19.37
C SER A 120 4.14 -12.47 18.42
N TYR A 121 2.96 -12.89 17.91
CA TYR A 121 2.17 -12.12 16.94
C TYR A 121 0.95 -11.43 17.56
N TYR A 122 0.44 -11.95 18.67
CA TYR A 122 -0.69 -11.37 19.40
C TYR A 122 -0.25 -11.13 20.86
N PRO A 123 0.05 -9.88 21.24
CA PRO A 123 0.44 -9.52 22.61
C PRO A 123 -0.69 -9.67 23.62
#